data_AF-A0A3N5FPR8-F1
#
_entry.id   AF-A0A3N5FPR8-F1
#
_cell.length_a   1.000
_cell.length_b   1.000
_cell.length_c   1.000
_cell.angle_alpha   90.00
_cell.angle_beta   90.00
_cell.angle_gamma   90.00
#
_symmetry.space_group_name_H-M   'P 1'
#
loop_
_entity.id
_entity.type
_entity.pdbx_description
1 polymer ?
#
loop_
_entity_poly.entity_id
_entity_poly.type
_entity_poly.pdbx_seq_one_letter_code
_entity_poly.pdbx_strand_id
1 'polypeptide(L)'
;MEKERDFFERLEKRGVSRRDFMKYCTFLTATMGLSSSFVPKVAEVFAAPAQRPPVVWLQFAECTGCTESLLRSMYPGIDQLVLEILSIEYHETIMAAAGKQAEENLENAVKKYAGKFVCVVEGAVATKYDGAYGK
;
A
#
# COMPACT_ATOMS: atom_id res chain seq x y z
N MET A 1 -18.92 3.87 11.63
CA MET A 1 -19.42 4.50 12.87
C MET A 1 -18.39 4.53 13.99
N GLU A 2 -17.84 3.41 14.47
CA GLU A 2 -16.84 3.42 15.57
C GLU A 2 -15.49 4.05 15.14
N LYS A 3 -14.95 3.64 13.98
CA LYS A 3 -13.71 4.20 13.41
C LYS A 3 -13.82 5.68 13.03
N GLU A 4 -15.03 6.12 12.67
CA GLU A 4 -15.32 7.50 12.28
C GLU A 4 -15.35 8.41 13.52
N ARG A 5 -15.83 7.91 14.66
CA ARG A 5 -15.72 8.60 15.96
C ARG A 5 -14.27 8.73 16.41
N ASP A 6 -13.47 7.66 16.34
CA ASP A 6 -12.03 7.71 16.69
C ASP A 6 -11.26 8.75 15.85
N PHE A 7 -11.56 8.86 14.55
CA PHE A 7 -10.97 9.89 13.69
C PHE A 7 -11.28 11.31 14.16
N PHE A 8 -12.55 11.62 14.40
CA PHE A 8 -12.95 12.96 14.84
C PHE A 8 -12.48 13.27 16.27
N GLU A 9 -12.44 12.29 17.17
CA GLU A 9 -11.86 12.45 18.51
C GLU A 9 -10.36 12.77 18.45
N ARG A 10 -9.60 12.15 17.53
CA ARG A 10 -8.18 12.50 17.32
C ARG A 10 -8.00 13.91 16.78
N LEU A 11 -8.89 14.36 15.88
CA LEU A 11 -8.88 15.73 15.36
C LEU A 11 -9.24 16.75 16.44
N GLU A 12 -10.27 16.47 17.24
CA GLU A 12 -10.69 17.34 18.34
C GLU A 12 -9.60 17.48 19.41
N LYS A 13 -8.87 16.39 19.74
CA LYS A 13 -7.67 16.45 20.61
C LYS A 13 -6.57 17.36 20.07
N ARG A 14 -6.55 17.62 18.75
CA ARG A 14 -5.63 18.54 18.08
C ARG A 14 -6.25 19.91 17.80
N GLY A 15 -7.44 20.20 18.34
CA GLY A 15 -8.14 21.47 18.21
C GLY A 15 -8.89 21.65 16.88
N VAL A 16 -9.07 20.60 16.08
CA VAL A 16 -9.77 20.67 14.79
C VAL A 16 -11.19 20.15 14.96
N SER A 17 -12.19 21.04 14.80
CA SER A 17 -13.60 20.63 14.85
C SER A 17 -14.02 19.92 13.56
N ARG A 18 -15.10 19.12 13.62
CA ARG A 18 -15.73 18.53 12.43
C ARG A 18 -16.08 19.58 11.36
N ARG A 19 -16.46 20.78 11.78
CA ARG A 19 -16.79 21.89 10.86
C ARG A 19 -15.54 22.39 10.12
N ASP A 20 -14.42 22.53 10.82
CA ASP A 20 -13.17 23.00 10.23
C ASP A 20 -12.57 21.96 9.28
N PHE A 21 -12.71 20.67 9.62
CA PHE A 21 -12.40 19.57 8.70
C PHE A 21 -13.21 19.64 7.40
N MET A 22 -14.53 19.82 7.49
CA MET A 22 -15.37 19.90 6.28
C MET A 22 -15.07 21.15 5.43
N LYS A 23 -14.74 22.28 6.05
CA LYS A 23 -14.25 23.46 5.32
C LYS A 23 -12.96 23.17 4.57
N TYR A 24 -12.01 22.48 5.22
CA TYR A 24 -10.76 22.07 4.59
C TYR A 24 -11.01 21.15 3.39
N CYS A 25 -11.84 20.11 3.52
CA CYS A 25 -12.20 19.23 2.40
C CYS A 25 -12.89 19.99 1.26
N THR A 26 -13.75 20.96 1.58
CA THR A 26 -14.41 21.81 0.57
C THR A 26 -13.41 22.66 -0.19
N PHE A 27 -12.51 23.32 0.54
CA PHE A 27 -11.44 24.11 -0.04
C PHE A 27 -10.53 23.25 -0.94
N LEU A 28 -10.09 22.09 -0.45
CA LEU A 28 -9.26 21.16 -1.21
C LEU A 28 -9.95 20.68 -2.49
N THR A 29 -11.21 20.27 -2.40
CA THR A 29 -12.03 19.85 -3.55
C THR A 29 -12.06 20.95 -4.62
N ALA A 30 -12.27 22.21 -4.21
CA ALA A 30 -12.25 23.35 -5.12
C ALA A 30 -10.87 23.59 -5.73
N THR A 31 -9.78 23.50 -4.95
CA THR A 31 -8.40 23.68 -5.47
C THR A 31 -7.99 22.61 -6.47
N MET A 32 -8.54 21.39 -6.35
CA MET A 32 -8.35 20.30 -7.30
C MET A 32 -9.22 20.45 -8.56
N GLY A 33 -10.06 21.48 -8.64
CA GLY A 33 -10.99 21.69 -9.76
C GLY A 33 -12.16 20.69 -9.79
N LEU A 34 -12.45 20.04 -8.66
CA LEU A 34 -13.53 19.06 -8.56
C LEU A 34 -14.87 19.73 -8.22
N SER A 35 -15.97 19.12 -8.68
CA SER A 35 -17.33 19.53 -8.33
C SER A 35 -17.57 19.43 -6.81
N SER A 36 -18.45 20.29 -6.27
CA SER A 36 -18.87 20.26 -4.87
C SER A 36 -19.48 18.91 -4.45
N SER A 37 -19.99 18.13 -5.40
CA SER A 37 -20.46 16.76 -5.18
C SER A 37 -19.38 15.79 -4.70
N PHE A 38 -18.09 16.12 -4.89
CA PHE A 38 -16.96 15.30 -4.44
C PHE A 38 -16.52 15.62 -3.00
N VAL A 39 -17.02 16.69 -2.38
CA VAL A 39 -16.64 17.06 -1.00
C VAL A 39 -16.87 15.91 -0.01
N PRO A 40 -18.00 15.18 -0.02
CA PRO A 40 -18.19 14.03 0.85
C PRO A 40 -17.18 12.90 0.58
N LYS A 41 -16.80 12.69 -0.68
CA LYS A 41 -15.82 11.65 -1.05
C LYS A 41 -14.42 12.01 -0.58
N VAL A 42 -14.02 13.28 -0.70
CA VAL A 42 -12.76 13.79 -0.16
C VAL A 42 -12.74 13.62 1.37
N ALA A 43 -13.82 14.02 2.05
CA ALA A 43 -13.94 13.85 3.50
C ALA A 43 -13.84 12.37 3.93
N GLU A 44 -14.48 11.46 3.19
CA GLU A 44 -14.42 10.02 3.42
C GLU A 44 -12.98 9.48 3.30
N VAL A 45 -12.24 9.90 2.28
CA VAL A 45 -10.85 9.45 2.06
C VAL A 45 -9.93 9.92 3.19
N PHE A 46 -10.07 11.17 3.66
CA PHE A 46 -9.27 11.67 4.77
C PHE A 46 -9.68 11.08 6.13
N ALA A 47 -10.96 10.74 6.31
CA ALA A 47 -11.46 10.09 7.52
C ALA A 47 -11.21 8.58 7.54
N ALA A 48 -10.96 7.97 6.39
CA ALA A 48 -10.61 6.57 6.29
C ALA A 48 -9.21 6.33 6.91
N PRO A 49 -9.02 5.21 7.62
CA PRO A 49 -7.67 4.80 8.01
C PRO A 49 -6.81 4.70 6.75
N ALA A 50 -5.62 5.29 6.76
CA ALA A 50 -4.68 5.17 5.66
C ALA A 50 -4.40 3.69 5.38
N GLN A 51 -5.05 3.15 4.33
CA GLN A 51 -4.74 1.82 3.83
C GLN A 51 -3.64 1.98 2.79
N ARG A 52 -2.42 1.62 3.21
CA ARG A 52 -1.28 1.53 2.31
C ARG A 52 -1.58 0.48 1.23
N PRO A 53 -1.37 0.79 -0.07
CA PRO A 53 -1.62 -0.18 -1.13
C PRO A 53 -0.82 -1.47 -0.89
N PRO A 54 -1.47 -2.65 -0.93
CA PRO A 54 -0.78 -3.91 -0.74
C PRO A 54 0.04 -4.25 -1.98
N VAL A 55 1.26 -4.72 -1.76
CA VAL A 55 2.20 -5.13 -2.80
C VAL A 55 2.64 -6.56 -2.55
N VAL A 56 2.61 -7.36 -3.61
CA VAL A 56 3.17 -8.72 -3.67
C VAL A 56 4.31 -8.67 -4.68
N TRP A 57 5.54 -8.92 -4.24
CA TRP A 57 6.74 -8.88 -5.07
C TRP A 57 7.28 -10.29 -5.28
N LEU A 58 7.17 -10.78 -6.51
CA LEU A 58 7.57 -12.14 -6.89
C LEU A 58 8.93 -12.12 -7.59
N GLN A 59 9.79 -13.06 -7.21
CA GLN A 59 11.13 -13.22 -7.76
C GLN A 59 11.17 -14.48 -8.64
N PHE A 60 11.64 -14.35 -9.89
CA PHE A 60 11.79 -15.46 -10.83
C PHE A 60 13.27 -15.61 -11.25
N ALA A 61 13.56 -15.79 -12.55
CA ALA A 61 14.94 -15.86 -13.04
C ALA A 61 15.56 -14.47 -13.02
N GLU A 62 16.21 -14.15 -11.91
CA GLU A 62 16.49 -12.79 -11.48
C GLU A 62 17.90 -12.69 -10.84
N CYS A 63 18.39 -11.47 -10.57
CA CYS A 63 19.76 -11.23 -10.05
C CYS A 63 19.84 -10.31 -8.81
N THR A 64 18.68 -10.03 -8.24
CA THR A 64 18.29 -9.16 -7.13
C THR A 64 18.59 -7.68 -7.36
N GLY A 65 18.98 -7.31 -8.58
CA GLY A 65 19.35 -5.95 -8.94
C GLY A 65 18.19 -4.95 -8.90
N CYS A 66 16.96 -5.36 -9.21
CA CYS A 66 15.81 -4.45 -9.13
C CYS A 66 15.41 -4.22 -7.67
N THR A 67 15.49 -5.26 -6.83
CA THR A 67 15.36 -5.12 -5.37
C THR A 67 16.44 -4.19 -4.80
N GLU A 68 17.71 -4.37 -5.17
CA GLU A 68 18.80 -3.49 -4.71
C GLU A 68 18.58 -2.03 -5.15
N SER A 69 18.07 -1.82 -6.36
CA SER A 69 17.67 -0.48 -6.83
C SER A 69 16.56 0.12 -5.96
N LEU A 70 15.57 -0.67 -5.54
CA LEU A 70 14.49 -0.23 -4.64
C LEU A 70 15.06 0.21 -3.28
N LEU A 71 15.97 -0.57 -2.71
CA LEU A 71 16.63 -0.26 -1.44
C LEU A 71 17.46 1.03 -1.48
N ARG A 72 17.80 1.53 -2.67
CA ARG A 72 18.55 2.78 -2.89
C ARG A 72 17.66 3.97 -3.24
N SER A 73 16.34 3.81 -3.19
CA SER A 73 15.41 4.92 -3.39
C SER A 73 15.62 6.02 -2.34
N MET A 74 15.65 7.28 -2.78
CA MET A 74 15.84 8.45 -1.90
C MET A 74 14.59 9.33 -1.77
N TYR A 75 13.68 9.30 -2.76
CA TYR A 75 12.48 10.14 -2.78
C TYR A 75 11.30 9.36 -3.37
N PRO A 76 10.57 8.58 -2.55
CA PRO A 76 10.73 8.40 -1.09
C PRO A 76 11.88 7.46 -0.70
N GLY A 77 12.37 7.58 0.53
CA GLY A 77 13.31 6.62 1.13
C GLY A 77 12.70 5.23 1.33
N ILE A 78 13.51 4.18 1.46
CA ILE A 78 13.00 2.80 1.62
C ILE A 78 12.21 2.61 2.92
N ASP A 79 12.66 3.21 4.01
CA ASP A 79 11.97 3.22 5.30
C ASP A 79 10.57 3.83 5.16
N GLN A 80 10.47 4.99 4.51
CA GLN A 80 9.19 5.63 4.23
C GLN A 80 8.32 4.79 3.30
N LEU A 81 8.92 4.19 2.27
CA LEU A 81 8.20 3.36 1.31
C LEU A 81 7.55 2.15 1.98
N VAL A 82 8.27 1.44 2.84
CA VAL A 82 7.80 0.20 3.49
C VAL A 82 6.95 0.48 4.73
N LEU A 83 7.19 1.58 5.45
CA LEU A 83 6.50 1.89 6.70
C LEU A 83 5.30 2.83 6.52
N GLU A 84 5.30 3.70 5.51
CA GLU A 84 4.27 4.74 5.38
C GLU A 84 3.47 4.66 4.09
N ILE A 85 4.10 4.26 2.98
CA ILE A 85 3.48 4.36 1.65
C ILE A 85 2.86 3.04 1.21
N LEU A 86 3.63 1.96 1.17
CA LEU A 86 3.23 0.65 0.67
C LEU A 86 3.08 -0.35 1.82
N SER A 87 2.16 -1.29 1.68
CA SER A 87 2.12 -2.49 2.51
C SER A 87 2.78 -3.62 1.72
N ILE A 88 4.07 -3.87 1.94
CA ILE A 88 4.76 -5.00 1.32
C ILE A 88 4.33 -6.27 2.06
N GLU A 89 3.42 -7.01 1.46
CA GLU A 89 2.84 -8.22 2.06
C GLU A 89 3.68 -9.47 1.75
N TYR A 90 4.43 -9.45 0.64
CA TYR A 90 5.35 -10.52 0.26
C TYR A 90 6.55 -9.95 -0.51
N HIS A 91 7.76 -10.28 -0.07
CA HIS A 91 9.02 -9.99 -0.74
C HIS A 91 10.14 -10.81 -0.09
N GLU A 92 10.66 -11.83 -0.78
CA GLU A 92 11.53 -12.86 -0.19
C GLU A 92 12.84 -12.30 0.39
N THR A 93 13.44 -11.29 -0.25
CA THR A 93 14.70 -10.68 0.22
C THR A 93 14.60 -9.96 1.57
N ILE A 94 13.45 -9.35 1.92
CA ILE A 94 13.33 -8.47 3.11
C ILE A 94 12.31 -8.96 4.15
N MET A 95 11.51 -9.97 3.82
CA MET A 95 10.51 -10.50 4.74
C MET A 95 11.15 -11.30 5.88
N ALA A 96 10.55 -11.25 7.06
CA ALA A 96 11.05 -11.98 8.23
C ALA A 96 10.70 -13.48 8.21
N ALA A 97 9.57 -13.85 7.59
CA ALA A 97 9.14 -15.24 7.50
C ALA A 97 9.89 -15.98 6.38
N ALA A 98 10.07 -17.28 6.52
CA ALA A 98 10.75 -18.13 5.53
C ALA A 98 10.02 -19.47 5.38
N GLY A 99 10.32 -20.21 4.31
CA GLY A 99 9.74 -21.53 4.05
C GLY A 99 8.21 -21.52 4.11
N LYS A 100 7.62 -22.46 4.86
CA LYS A 100 6.15 -22.60 4.94
C LYS A 100 5.44 -21.33 5.43
N GLN A 101 6.05 -20.58 6.34
CA GLN A 101 5.45 -19.33 6.82
C GLN A 101 5.44 -18.24 5.74
N ALA A 102 6.44 -18.23 4.86
CA ALA A 102 6.46 -17.31 3.73
C ALA A 102 5.34 -17.64 2.72
N GLU A 103 5.17 -18.91 2.38
CA GLU A 103 4.08 -19.39 1.51
C GLU A 103 2.69 -19.07 2.09
N GLU A 104 2.51 -19.30 3.39
CA GLU A 104 1.26 -18.96 4.07
C GLU A 104 0.98 -17.45 4.01
N ASN A 105 2.01 -16.61 4.14
CA ASN A 105 1.87 -15.16 3.99
C ASN A 105 1.48 -14.76 2.56
N LEU A 106 2.11 -15.35 1.54
CA LEU A 106 1.77 -15.12 0.13
C LEU A 106 0.31 -15.47 -0.14
N GLU A 107 -0.12 -16.67 0.25
CA GLU A 107 -1.50 -17.12 0.07
C GLU A 107 -2.50 -16.19 0.79
N ASN A 108 -2.20 -15.82 2.03
CA ASN A 108 -3.04 -14.93 2.82
C ASN A 108 -3.14 -13.55 2.19
N ALA A 109 -2.03 -13.00 1.68
CA ALA A 109 -2.01 -11.71 1.00
C ALA A 109 -2.86 -11.73 -0.27
N VAL A 110 -2.69 -12.73 -1.13
CA VAL A 110 -3.45 -12.88 -2.38
C VAL A 110 -4.96 -13.03 -2.10
N LYS A 111 -5.33 -13.84 -1.09
CA LYS A 111 -6.75 -14.02 -0.70
C LYS A 111 -7.34 -12.75 -0.10
N LYS A 112 -6.64 -12.10 0.85
CA LYS A 112 -7.12 -10.92 1.57
C LYS A 112 -7.27 -9.69 0.67
N TYR A 113 -6.37 -9.52 -0.28
CA TYR A 113 -6.31 -8.34 -1.15
C TYR A 113 -6.68 -8.63 -2.61
N ALA A 114 -7.40 -9.72 -2.87
CA ALA A 114 -7.81 -10.11 -4.23
C ALA A 114 -8.39 -8.92 -5.04
N GLY A 115 -7.79 -8.67 -6.19
CA GLY A 115 -8.16 -7.56 -7.09
C GLY A 115 -7.76 -6.15 -6.61
N LYS A 116 -7.01 -6.03 -5.51
CA LYS A 116 -6.61 -4.75 -4.90
C LYS A 116 -5.10 -4.59 -4.71
N PHE A 117 -4.32 -5.66 -4.79
CA PHE A 117 -2.86 -5.59 -4.65
C PHE A 117 -2.17 -5.30 -5.99
N VAL A 118 -1.03 -4.63 -5.90
CA VAL A 118 -0.09 -4.49 -7.02
C VAL A 118 0.83 -5.70 -7.01
N CYS A 119 0.87 -6.44 -8.12
CA CYS A 119 1.83 -7.51 -8.33
C CYS A 119 3.06 -6.95 -9.02
N VAL A 120 4.23 -7.05 -8.39
CA VAL A 120 5.52 -6.72 -8.98
C VAL A 120 6.24 -8.03 -9.28
N VAL A 121 6.81 -8.13 -10.47
CA VAL A 121 7.54 -9.32 -10.92
C VAL A 121 8.96 -8.90 -11.26
N GLU A 122 9.93 -9.56 -10.62
CA GLU A 122 11.35 -9.39 -10.86
C GLU A 122 11.92 -10.63 -11.57
N GLY A 123 12.63 -10.40 -12.67
CA GLY A 123 13.24 -11.46 -13.48
C GLY A 123 12.35 -12.05 -14.57
N ALA A 124 12.94 -12.99 -15.32
CA ALA A 124 12.29 -13.66 -16.43
C ALA A 124 11.55 -14.92 -15.99
N VAL A 125 10.48 -15.27 -16.71
CA VAL A 125 9.75 -16.53 -16.50
C VAL A 125 10.39 -17.62 -17.38
N ALA A 126 10.99 -18.63 -16.75
CA ALA A 126 11.58 -19.75 -17.47
C ALA A 126 10.47 -20.67 -18.01
N THR A 127 10.33 -20.77 -19.34
CA THR A 127 9.25 -21.57 -19.97
C THR A 127 9.72 -22.91 -20.53
N LYS A 128 11.03 -23.10 -20.73
CA LYS A 128 11.59 -24.34 -21.29
C LYS A 128 11.46 -25.50 -20.30
N TYR A 129 11.27 -26.71 -20.82
CA TYR A 129 11.06 -27.93 -20.02
C TYR A 129 9.93 -27.78 -19.00
N ASP A 130 8.81 -27.19 -19.41
CA ASP A 130 7.62 -27.02 -18.57
C ASP A 130 7.91 -26.28 -17.25
N GLY A 131 8.73 -25.24 -17.32
CA GLY A 131 9.09 -24.41 -16.16
C GLY A 131 10.15 -24.99 -15.23
N ALA A 132 10.73 -26.16 -15.54
CA ALA A 132 11.63 -26.86 -14.63
C ALA A 132 12.88 -26.06 -14.16
N TYR A 133 13.26 -24.99 -14.87
CA TYR A 133 14.40 -24.14 -14.51
C TYR A 133 14.07 -23.01 -13.51
N GLY A 134 12.79 -22.77 -13.21
CA GLY A 134 12.35 -21.77 -12.24
C GLY A 134 11.21 -22.34 -11.41
N LYS A 135 11.56 -23.16 -10.42
CA LYS A 135 10.62 -23.80 -9.48
C LYS A 135 10.51 -23.01 -8.19
#